data_AF-A0A1Q9XVR6-F1
#
_entry.id   AF-A0A1Q9XVR6-F1
#
_cell.length_a   1.000
_cell.length_b   1.000
_cell.length_c   1.000
_cell.angle_alpha   90.00
_cell.angle_beta   90.00
_cell.angle_gamma   90.00
#
_symmetry.space_group_name_H-M   'P 1'
#
loop_
_entity.id
_entity.type
_entity.pdbx_description
1 polymer ?
#
loop_
_entity_poly.entity_id
_entity_poly.type
_entity_poly.pdbx_seq_one_letter_code
_entity_poly.pdbx_strand_id
1 'polypeptide(L)'
;MELFFTATTLALIVAAYLLLQRARSPAAHCRKQMSDWLSRFDAATAVEQHEMAEVLLQQSAELAAQMGVEVYLEEVLPEDGDPIELIRTWQTQLPIAIPAHALPNTPARTVGALLLIRDVEPESFRALLGQTIAG
;
A
#
# COMPACT_ATOMS: atom_id res chain seq x y z
N MET A 1 12.72 -37.17 23.74
CA MET A 1 13.03 -36.98 22.31
C MET A 1 11.93 -36.24 21.55
N GLU A 2 10.73 -36.03 22.11
CA GLU A 2 9.60 -35.42 21.38
C GLU A 2 9.62 -33.87 21.34
N LEU A 3 10.15 -33.21 22.37
CA LEU A 3 10.24 -31.74 22.47
C LEU A 3 11.19 -31.11 21.44
N PHE A 4 12.27 -31.81 21.09
CA PHE A 4 13.21 -31.31 20.09
C PHE A 4 12.59 -31.36 18.69
N PHE A 5 11.82 -32.42 18.38
CA PHE A 5 11.18 -32.57 17.09
C PHE A 5 10.11 -31.48 16.84
N THR A 6 9.29 -31.17 17.84
CA THR A 6 8.30 -30.09 17.73
C THR A 6 8.94 -28.71 17.62
N ALA A 7 9.98 -28.42 18.40
CA ALA A 7 10.72 -27.16 18.32
C ALA A 7 11.41 -26.96 16.95
N THR A 8 12.03 -28.02 16.40
CA THR A 8 12.67 -27.95 15.08
C THR A 8 11.64 -27.78 13.96
N THR A 9 10.48 -28.42 14.07
CA THR A 9 9.41 -28.30 13.07
C THR A 9 8.82 -26.89 13.07
N LEU A 10 8.56 -26.31 14.25
CA LEU A 10 8.13 -24.92 14.39
C LEU A 10 9.16 -23.94 13.82
N ALA A 11 10.44 -24.13 14.15
CA ALA A 11 11.51 -23.30 13.61
C ALA A 11 11.61 -23.37 12.08
N LEU A 12 11.42 -24.55 11.49
CA LEU A 12 11.41 -24.73 10.03
C LEU A 12 10.20 -24.06 9.37
N ILE A 13 9.02 -24.15 9.98
CA ILE A 13 7.81 -23.48 9.48
C ILE A 13 7.99 -21.96 9.53
N VAL A 14 8.49 -21.42 10.64
CA VAL A 14 8.77 -19.99 10.79
C VAL A 14 9.86 -19.53 9.81
N ALA A 15 10.93 -20.29 9.64
CA ALA A 15 11.98 -19.96 8.68
C ALA A 15 11.47 -19.99 7.23
N ALA A 16 10.68 -21.00 6.86
CA ALA A 16 10.05 -21.08 5.56
C ALA A 16 9.07 -19.92 5.34
N TYR A 17 8.29 -19.57 6.35
CA TYR A 17 7.38 -18.42 6.33
C TYR A 17 8.13 -17.10 6.12
N LEU A 18 9.23 -16.87 6.86
CA LEU A 18 10.06 -15.68 6.72
C LEU A 18 10.74 -15.60 5.34
N LEU A 19 11.19 -16.74 4.78
CA LEU A 19 11.77 -16.78 3.44
C LEU A 19 10.72 -16.51 2.36
N LEU A 20 9.51 -17.04 2.52
CA LEU A 20 8.36 -16.75 1.66
C LEU A 20 7.96 -15.28 1.75
N GLN A 21 7.87 -14.70 2.95
CA GLN A 21 7.61 -13.27 3.16
C GLN A 21 8.69 -12.40 2.51
N ARG A 22 9.97 -12.77 2.62
CA ARG A 22 11.08 -12.02 2.02
C ARG A 22 11.01 -12.05 0.49
N ALA A 23 10.72 -13.20 -0.11
CA ALA A 23 10.52 -13.33 -1.55
C ALA A 23 9.22 -12.64 -2.03
N ARG A 24 8.20 -12.58 -1.18
CA ARG A 24 6.91 -11.90 -1.41
C ARG A 24 6.83 -10.54 -0.73
N SER A 25 7.95 -9.83 -0.52
CA SER A 25 7.99 -8.57 0.22
C SER A 25 6.84 -7.64 -0.20
N PRO A 26 5.87 -7.33 0.69
CA PRO A 26 4.73 -6.48 0.34
C PRO A 26 5.18 -5.10 -0.17
N ALA A 27 6.32 -4.61 0.28
CA ALA A 27 6.94 -3.37 -0.21
C ALA A 27 7.36 -3.46 -1.70
N ALA A 28 7.83 -4.62 -2.17
CA ALA A 28 8.13 -4.82 -3.58
C ALA A 28 6.84 -4.83 -4.44
N HIS A 29 5.72 -5.26 -3.86
CA HIS A 29 4.42 -5.23 -4.52
C HIS A 29 3.89 -3.81 -4.68
N CYS A 30 4.17 -2.91 -3.74
CA CYS A 30 3.77 -1.50 -3.82
C CYS A 30 4.43 -0.76 -5.00
N ARG A 31 5.52 -1.29 -5.55
CA ARG A 31 6.19 -0.77 -6.76
C ARG A 31 5.57 -1.29 -8.07
N LYS A 32 4.70 -2.32 -7.99
CA LYS A 32 3.96 -2.83 -9.16
C LYS A 32 2.82 -1.90 -9.51
N GLN A 33 2.29 -2.08 -10.72
CA GLN A 33 1.11 -1.36 -11.21
C GLN A 33 -0.06 -1.52 -10.24
N MET A 34 -0.86 -0.46 -10.09
CA MET A 34 -2.00 -0.47 -9.16
C MET A 34 -3.00 -1.59 -9.49
N SER A 35 -3.24 -1.89 -10.78
CA SER A 35 -4.06 -3.02 -11.22
C SER A 35 -3.55 -4.38 -10.72
N ASP A 36 -2.25 -4.64 -10.87
CA ASP A 36 -1.60 -5.86 -10.39
C ASP A 36 -1.64 -5.95 -8.87
N TRP A 37 -1.49 -4.84 -8.17
CA TRP A 37 -1.54 -4.82 -6.71
C TRP A 37 -2.97 -5.08 -6.21
N LEU A 38 -3.97 -4.42 -6.79
CA LEU A 38 -5.39 -4.59 -6.45
C LEU A 38 -5.87 -6.04 -6.67
N SER A 39 -5.54 -6.64 -7.82
CA SER A 39 -5.92 -8.03 -8.09
C SER A 39 -5.37 -9.01 -7.04
N ARG A 40 -4.21 -8.72 -6.46
CA ARG A 40 -3.62 -9.54 -5.39
C ARG A 40 -4.21 -9.23 -4.03
N PHE A 41 -4.53 -7.97 -3.78
CA PHE A 41 -5.24 -7.56 -2.58
C PHE A 41 -6.61 -8.25 -2.50
N ASP A 42 -7.38 -8.26 -3.58
CA ASP A 42 -8.70 -8.89 -3.63
C ASP A 42 -8.64 -10.43 -3.49
N ALA A 43 -7.54 -11.04 -3.90
CA ALA A 43 -7.31 -12.49 -3.79
C ALA A 43 -6.68 -12.92 -2.46
N ALA A 44 -6.23 -11.99 -1.62
CA ALA A 44 -5.54 -12.26 -0.37
C ALA A 44 -6.52 -12.55 0.78
N THR A 45 -6.04 -13.26 1.81
CA THR A 45 -6.81 -13.45 3.06
C THR A 45 -6.92 -12.13 3.83
N ALA A 46 -7.87 -12.01 4.77
CA ALA A 46 -8.06 -10.76 5.53
C ALA A 46 -6.78 -10.31 6.29
N VAL A 47 -6.00 -11.25 6.83
CA VAL A 47 -4.72 -10.96 7.48
C VAL A 47 -3.71 -10.41 6.48
N GLU A 48 -3.58 -11.06 5.32
CA GLU A 48 -2.69 -10.59 4.25
C GLU A 48 -3.14 -9.26 3.65
N GLN A 49 -4.46 -9.01 3.53
CA GLN A 49 -5.00 -7.73 3.09
C GLN A 49 -4.60 -6.60 4.04
N HIS A 50 -4.73 -6.84 5.35
CA HIS A 50 -4.33 -5.88 6.36
C HIS A 50 -2.83 -5.54 6.25
N GLU A 51 -1.96 -6.55 6.22
CA GLU A 51 -0.51 -6.36 6.05
C GLU A 51 -0.17 -5.64 4.73
N MET A 52 -0.83 -6.00 3.62
CA MET A 52 -0.63 -5.35 2.33
C MET A 52 -1.05 -3.88 2.37
N ALA A 53 -2.18 -3.57 3.00
CA ALA A 53 -2.69 -2.21 3.12
C ALA A 53 -1.76 -1.35 3.97
N GLU A 54 -1.34 -1.82 5.14
CA GLU A 54 -0.38 -1.10 6.00
C GLU A 54 0.91 -0.78 5.27
N VAL A 55 1.49 -1.76 4.57
CA VAL A 55 2.74 -1.54 3.83
C VAL A 55 2.54 -0.57 2.67
N LEU A 56 1.39 -0.59 2.00
CA LEU A 56 1.07 0.37 0.96
C LEU A 56 0.97 1.79 1.55
N LEU A 57 0.31 1.96 2.69
CA LEU A 57 0.18 3.25 3.37
C LEU A 57 1.55 3.81 3.76
N GLN A 58 2.40 3.00 4.39
CA GLN A 58 3.77 3.39 4.77
C GLN A 58 4.60 3.82 3.56
N GLN A 59 4.60 3.02 2.50
CA GLN A 59 5.35 3.34 1.27
C GLN A 59 4.80 4.56 0.55
N SER A 60 3.49 4.81 0.65
CA SER A 60 2.83 5.96 0.06
C SER A 60 3.14 7.25 0.83
N ALA A 61 3.13 7.20 2.16
CA ALA A 61 3.51 8.33 3.01
C ALA A 61 5.00 8.67 2.85
N GLU A 62 5.88 7.67 2.78
CA GLU A 62 7.31 7.87 2.51
C GLU A 62 7.53 8.56 1.15
N LEU A 63 6.77 8.17 0.13
CA LEU A 63 6.84 8.81 -1.18
C LEU A 63 6.22 10.22 -1.18
N ALA A 64 5.16 10.46 -0.42
CA ALA A 64 4.60 11.79 -0.23
C ALA A 64 5.61 12.75 0.41
N ALA A 65 6.32 12.28 1.43
CA ALA A 65 7.39 13.05 2.08
C ALA A 65 8.51 13.39 1.09
N GLN A 66 8.89 12.46 0.20
CA GLN A 66 9.86 12.72 -0.87
C GLN A 66 9.36 13.75 -1.90
N MET A 67 8.05 13.91 -2.05
CA MET A 67 7.42 14.96 -2.87
C MET A 67 7.25 16.29 -2.12
N GLY A 68 7.70 16.38 -0.87
CA GLY A 68 7.65 17.58 -0.05
C GLY A 68 6.38 17.73 0.79
N VAL A 69 5.55 16.69 0.89
CA VAL A 69 4.33 16.69 1.70
C VAL A 69 4.45 15.65 2.81
N GLU A 70 4.58 16.11 4.05
CA GLU A 70 4.58 15.22 5.21
C GLU A 70 3.16 14.74 5.50
N VAL A 71 2.98 13.42 5.55
CA VAL A 71 1.69 12.78 5.87
C VAL A 71 1.89 11.92 7.10
N TYR A 72 1.16 12.25 8.16
CA TYR A 72 1.12 11.47 9.39
C TYR A 72 0.01 10.43 9.27
N LEU A 73 0.39 9.15 9.22
CA LEU A 73 -0.57 8.07 9.01
C LEU A 73 -1.57 7.96 10.15
N GLU A 74 -1.20 8.41 11.36
CA GLU A 74 -2.07 8.44 12.54
C GLU A 74 -3.23 9.44 12.38
N GLU A 75 -3.06 10.46 11.53
CA GLU A 75 -4.11 11.43 11.22
C GLU A 75 -5.06 10.92 10.13
N VAL A 76 -4.56 10.07 9.23
CA VAL A 76 -5.33 9.49 8.12
C VAL A 76 -6.03 8.19 8.53
N LEU A 77 -5.40 7.43 9.41
CA LEU A 77 -5.87 6.17 9.97
C LEU A 77 -5.78 6.27 11.51
N PRO A 78 -6.87 6.62 12.19
CA PRO A 78 -6.89 6.65 13.66
C PRO A 78 -6.56 5.26 14.24
N GLU A 79 -6.15 5.16 15.50
CA GLU A 79 -5.65 3.89 16.12
C GLU A 79 -6.60 2.67 15.98
N ASP A 80 -7.91 2.89 15.85
CA ASP A 80 -8.92 1.84 15.62
C ASP A 80 -9.34 1.70 14.14
N GLY A 81 -8.68 2.41 13.23
CA GLY A 81 -8.99 2.47 11.81
C GLY A 81 -8.50 1.22 11.07
N ASP A 82 -9.40 0.60 10.29
CA ASP A 82 -9.03 -0.55 9.46
C ASP A 82 -8.37 -0.07 8.15
N PRO A 83 -7.07 -0.36 7.92
CA PRO A 83 -6.39 0.00 6.69
C PRO A 83 -7.04 -0.65 5.45
N ILE A 84 -7.74 -1.78 5.59
CA ILE A 84 -8.49 -2.42 4.50
C ILE A 84 -9.64 -1.50 4.03
N GLU A 85 -10.40 -0.94 4.97
CA GLU A 85 -11.52 -0.05 4.67
C GLU A 85 -11.05 1.28 4.06
N LEU A 86 -9.89 1.78 4.47
CA LEU A 86 -9.25 2.93 3.83
C LEU A 86 -8.90 2.64 2.35
N ILE A 87 -8.28 1.49 2.07
CA ILE A 87 -7.97 1.08 0.69
C ILE A 87 -9.25 0.90 -0.15
N ARG A 88 -10.33 0.33 0.42
CA ARG A 88 -11.62 0.21 -0.27
C ARG A 88 -12.23 1.57 -0.59
N THR A 89 -12.17 2.50 0.36
CA THR A 89 -12.61 3.88 0.15
C THR A 89 -11.83 4.52 -0.99
N TRP A 90 -10.50 4.36 -1.00
CA TRP A 90 -9.66 4.83 -2.09
C TRP A 90 -10.03 4.21 -3.43
N GLN A 91 -10.28 2.89 -3.51
CA GLN A 91 -10.72 2.23 -4.74
C GLN A 91 -11.95 2.90 -5.37
N THR A 92 -12.93 3.30 -4.54
CA THR A 92 -14.13 4.01 -5.03
C THR A 92 -13.85 5.43 -5.53
N GLN A 93 -12.79 6.06 -5.04
CA GLN A 93 -12.43 7.44 -5.35
C GLN A 93 -11.37 7.55 -6.46
N LEU A 94 -10.65 6.47 -6.77
CA LEU A 94 -9.63 6.40 -7.82
C LEU A 94 -10.12 6.94 -9.18
N PRO A 95 -11.33 6.60 -9.68
CA PRO A 95 -11.81 7.11 -10.97
C PRO A 95 -12.09 8.62 -10.98
N ILE A 96 -12.27 9.22 -9.80
CA ILE A 96 -12.61 10.64 -9.62
C ILE A 96 -11.32 11.46 -9.49
N ALA A 97 -10.31 10.92 -8.81
CA ALA A 97 -9.09 11.63 -8.46
C ALA A 97 -7.99 11.54 -9.53
N ILE A 98 -7.94 10.44 -10.29
CA ILE A 98 -6.87 10.17 -11.26
C ILE A 98 -7.49 9.83 -12.61
N PRO A 99 -6.99 10.41 -13.72
CA PRO A 99 -7.47 10.06 -15.05
C PRO A 99 -7.37 8.55 -15.32
N ALA A 100 -8.46 7.95 -15.80
CA ALA A 100 -8.57 6.50 -15.98
C ALA A 100 -7.48 5.88 -16.88
N HIS A 101 -6.86 6.67 -17.77
CA HIS A 101 -5.78 6.22 -18.65
C HIS A 101 -4.41 6.14 -17.95
N ALA A 102 -4.20 6.91 -16.88
CA ALA A 102 -2.95 6.90 -16.10
C ALA A 102 -2.96 5.83 -14.99
N LEU A 103 -4.15 5.53 -14.46
CA LEU A 103 -4.36 4.61 -13.34
C LEU A 103 -3.71 3.22 -13.50
N PRO A 104 -3.91 2.48 -14.61
CA PRO A 104 -3.42 1.10 -14.70
C PRO A 104 -1.90 1.03 -14.85
N ASN A 105 -1.26 2.06 -15.40
CA ASN A 105 0.19 2.06 -15.64
C ASN A 105 0.99 2.67 -14.47
N THR A 106 0.31 3.23 -13.47
CA THR A 106 0.95 3.91 -12.34
C THR A 106 1.22 2.92 -11.20
N PRO A 107 2.41 2.97 -10.57
CA PRO A 107 2.71 2.15 -9.39
C PRO A 107 1.73 2.39 -8.24
N ALA A 108 1.37 1.33 -7.50
CA ALA A 108 0.42 1.40 -6.39
C ALA A 108 0.81 2.44 -5.34
N ARG A 109 2.10 2.48 -4.93
CA ARG A 109 2.62 3.48 -3.98
C ARG A 109 2.48 4.92 -4.46
N THR A 110 2.56 5.15 -5.78
CA THR A 110 2.46 6.49 -6.36
C THR A 110 1.02 6.94 -6.36
N VAL A 111 0.10 6.05 -6.71
CA VAL A 111 -1.34 6.31 -6.59
C VAL A 111 -1.74 6.53 -5.13
N GLY A 112 -1.26 5.70 -4.20
CA GLY A 112 -1.51 5.88 -2.77
C GLY A 112 -0.96 7.21 -2.24
N ALA A 113 0.25 7.59 -2.63
CA ALA A 113 0.85 8.87 -2.23
C ALA A 113 0.02 10.07 -2.74
N LEU A 114 -0.44 10.00 -3.99
CA LEU A 114 -1.31 11.02 -4.57
C LEU A 114 -2.64 11.16 -3.81
N LEU A 115 -3.24 10.05 -3.39
CA LEU A 115 -4.47 10.08 -2.59
C LEU A 115 -4.24 10.62 -1.18
N LEU A 116 -3.13 10.25 -0.53
CA LEU A 116 -2.75 10.82 0.77
C LEU A 116 -2.53 12.33 0.68
N ILE A 117 -1.81 12.79 -0.33
CA ILE A 117 -1.58 14.23 -0.57
C ILE A 117 -2.89 14.95 -0.85
N ARG A 118 -3.82 14.34 -1.60
CA ARG A 118 -5.14 14.93 -1.84
C ARG A 118 -5.91 15.15 -0.54
N ASP A 119 -5.83 14.21 0.40
CA ASP A 119 -6.59 14.24 1.64
C ASP A 119 -6.00 15.24 2.66
N VAL A 120 -4.68 15.44 2.66
CA VAL A 120 -3.97 16.35 3.58
C VAL A 120 -3.76 17.74 2.98
N GLU A 121 -3.35 17.83 1.71
CA GLU A 121 -2.94 19.08 1.05
C GLU A 121 -3.47 19.18 -0.40
N PRO A 122 -4.77 19.47 -0.57
CA PRO A 122 -5.44 19.40 -1.87
C PRO A 122 -4.91 20.41 -2.91
N GLU A 123 -4.32 21.52 -2.49
CA GLU A 123 -3.71 22.49 -3.41
C GLU A 123 -2.40 21.97 -4.02
N SER A 124 -1.56 21.31 -3.21
CA SER A 124 -0.34 20.64 -3.67
C SER A 124 -0.65 19.46 -4.59
N PHE A 125 -1.73 18.72 -4.30
CA PHE A 125 -2.25 17.68 -5.20
C PHE A 125 -2.60 18.23 -6.59
N ARG A 126 -3.30 19.37 -6.67
CA ARG A 126 -3.65 20.00 -7.96
C ARG A 126 -2.41 20.46 -8.73
N ALA A 127 -1.40 20.98 -8.04
CA ALA A 127 -0.14 21.36 -8.67
C ALA A 127 0.59 20.15 -9.28
N LEU A 128 0.65 19.02 -8.56
CA LEU A 128 1.27 17.77 -9.03
C LEU A 128 0.51 17.15 -10.22
N LEU A 129 -0.83 17.17 -10.21
CA LEU A 129 -1.62 16.74 -11.37
C LEU A 129 -1.45 17.68 -12.57
N GLY A 130 -1.40 18.99 -12.35
CA GLY A 130 -1.19 19.98 -13.41
C GLY A 130 0.16 19.83 -14.12
N GLN A 131 1.21 19.43 -13.40
CA GLN A 131 2.52 19.10 -13.98
C GLN A 131 2.50 17.78 -14.77
N THR A 132 1.68 16.82 -14.34
CA THR A 132 1.56 15.49 -14.99
C THR A 132 0.76 15.54 -16.30
N ILE A 133 -0.17 16.49 -16.45
CA ILE A 133 -0.98 16.66 -17.68
C ILE A 133 -0.26 17.53 -18.72
N ALA A 134 0.72 18.34 -18.32
CA ALA A 134 1.46 19.24 -19.19
C ALA A 134 2.75 18.65 -19.80
N GLY A 135 3.13 17.42 -19.42
CA GLY A 135 4.28 16.68 -19.97
C GLY A 135 3.85 15.49 -20.81
#